data_AF-A0A976QBA7-F1
#
_entry.id   AF-A0A976QBA7-F1
#
_cell.length_a   1.000
_cell.length_b   1.000
_cell.length_c   1.000
_cell.angle_alpha   90.00
_cell.angle_beta   90.00
_cell.angle_gamma   90.00
#
_symmetry.space_group_name_H-M   'P 1'
#
loop_
_entity.id
_entity.type
_entity.pdbx_description
1 polymer ?
#
loop_
_entity_poly.entity_id
_entity_poly.type
_entity_poly.pdbx_seq_one_letter_code
_entity_poly.pdbx_strand_id
1 'polypeptide(L)' 'METLVELSNRDELVKYIQGYLDLFFTFEPSALHVELYGQSGDKRIGWKQTYAVKIDNWGIIGFTDEPC' A
#
# COMPACT_ATOMS: atom_id res chain seq x y z
N MET A 1 17.15 9.61 4.08
CA MET A 1 17.38 8.16 4.00
C MET A 1 16.02 7.56 3.72
N GLU A 2 15.74 7.25 2.46
CA GLU A 2 14.50 6.57 2.09
C GLU A 2 14.73 5.09 2.37
N THR A 3 13.97 4.53 3.32
CA THR A 3 14.01 3.09 3.59
C THR A 3 13.18 2.40 2.51
N LEU A 4 13.83 2.00 1.44
CA LEU A 4 13.24 1.11 0.45
C LEU A 4 13.15 -0.29 1.06
N VAL A 5 11.96 -0.89 1.03
CA VAL A 5 11.74 -2.28 1.45
C VAL A 5 11.38 -3.07 0.20
N GLU A 6 12.25 -4.02 -0.16
CA GLU A 6 12.00 -4.94 -1.26
C GLU A 6 11.19 -6.13 -0.74
N LEU A 7 10.07 -6.42 -1.41
CA LEU A 7 9.15 -7.51 -1.09
C LEU A 7 8.94 -8.32 -2.36
N SER A 8 9.16 -9.62 -2.28
CA SER A 8 9.29 -10.49 -3.46
C SER A 8 7.94 -10.95 -4.02
N ASN A 9 6.87 -10.81 -3.22
CA ASN A 9 5.54 -11.27 -3.56
C ASN A 9 4.48 -10.62 -2.67
N ARG A 10 3.22 -10.84 -3.04
CA ARG A 10 2.04 -10.36 -2.30
C ARG A 10 1.97 -10.87 -0.85
N ASP A 11 2.34 -12.11 -0.56
CA ASP A 11 2.24 -12.66 0.79
C ASP A 11 3.23 -11.99 1.75
N GLU A 12 4.42 -11.66 1.28
CA GLU A 12 5.41 -10.85 2.01
C GLU A 12 4.89 -9.44 2.27
N LEU A 13 4.23 -8.82 1.30
CA LEU A 13 3.57 -7.52 1.48
C LEU A 13 2.49 -7.56 2.55
N VAL A 14 1.61 -8.56 2.52
CA VAL A 14 0.56 -8.72 3.54
C VAL A 14 1.18 -8.87 4.92
N LYS A 15 2.17 -9.75 5.08
CA LYS A 15 2.83 -9.98 6.37
C LYS A 15 3.56 -8.73 6.88
N TYR A 16 4.24 -8.02 5.99
CA TYR A 16 4.94 -6.78 6.34
C TYR A 16 3.95 -5.73 6.87
N ILE A 17 2.84 -5.53 6.16
CA ILE A 17 1.81 -4.55 6.54
C ILE A 17 1.08 -4.99 7.83
N GLN A 18 0.73 -6.27 7.96
CA GLN A 18 0.14 -6.79 9.19
C GLN A 18 1.09 -6.57 10.37
N GLY A 19 2.37 -6.89 10.25
CA GLY A 19 3.36 -6.65 11.33
C GLY A 19 3.54 -5.18 11.68
N TYR A 20 3.48 -4.28 10.70
CA TYR A 20 3.55 -2.83 10.92
C TYR A 20 2.31 -2.27 11.63
N LEU A 21 1.14 -2.83 11.32
CA LEU A 21 -0.16 -2.32 11.76
C LEU A 21 -0.76 -3.11 12.94
N ASP A 22 -0.17 -4.25 13.33
CA ASP A 22 -0.66 -5.17 14.37
C ASP A 22 -0.93 -4.47 15.72
N LEU A 23 -0.19 -3.40 16.01
CA LEU A 23 -0.39 -2.58 17.21
C LEU A 23 -1.72 -1.80 17.22
N PHE A 24 -2.37 -1.65 16.06
CA PHE A 24 -3.52 -0.77 15.88
C PHE A 24 -4.72 -1.44 15.22
N PHE A 25 -4.52 -2.41 14.30
CA PHE A 25 -5.62 -3.16 13.68
C PHE A 25 -5.15 -4.41 12.92
N THR A 26 -6.08 -5.33 12.66
CA THR A 26 -5.90 -6.50 11.78
C THR A 26 -6.83 -6.41 10.57
N PHE A 27 -6.42 -6.99 9.43
CA PHE A 27 -7.21 -7.03 8.20
C PHE A 27 -7.08 -8.39 7.50
N GLU A 28 -8.13 -8.77 6.77
CA GLU A 28 -8.12 -9.95 5.91
C GLU A 28 -7.16 -9.75 4.73
N PRO A 29 -6.27 -10.69 4.40
CA PRO A 29 -5.31 -10.55 3.29
C PRO A 29 -5.94 -10.17 1.94
N SER A 30 -7.19 -10.55 1.70
CA SER A 30 -7.94 -10.22 0.48
C SER A 30 -8.40 -8.76 0.40
N ALA A 31 -8.42 -8.03 1.50
CA ALA A 31 -8.79 -6.61 1.55
C ALA A 31 -7.66 -5.67 1.10
N LEU A 32 -6.44 -6.20 0.90
CA LEU A 32 -5.27 -5.40 0.50
C LEU A 32 -5.16 -5.31 -1.02
N HIS A 33 -5.24 -4.12 -1.60
CA HIS A 33 -5.15 -3.92 -3.04
C HIS A 33 -4.04 -2.96 -3.41
N VAL A 34 -3.46 -3.17 -4.58
CA VAL A 34 -2.54 -2.21 -5.20
C VAL A 34 -3.19 -1.73 -6.48
N GLU A 35 -3.55 -0.45 -6.50
CA GLU A 35 -4.32 0.17 -7.56
C GLU A 35 -3.52 1.33 -8.15
N LEU A 36 -3.70 1.58 -9.45
CA LEU A 36 -3.03 2.71 -10.12
C LEU A 36 -3.46 4.02 -9.48
N TYR A 37 -2.51 4.78 -8.96
CA TYR A 37 -2.74 6.04 -8.28
C TYR A 37 -2.70 7.20 -9.27
N GLY A 38 -3.63 8.15 -9.15
CA GLY A 38 -3.63 9.37 -9.97
C GLY A 38 -4.46 9.35 -11.25
N GLN A 39 -5.19 8.28 -11.58
CA GLN A 39 -6.16 8.32 -12.70
C GLN A 39 -7.44 9.10 -12.38
N SER A 40 -7.74 9.34 -11.10
CA SER A 40 -9.00 9.94 -10.63
C SER A 40 -8.81 11.31 -9.97
N GLY A 41 -8.22 12.29 -10.68
CA GLY A 41 -8.34 13.71 -10.33
C GLY A 41 -7.86 14.10 -8.91
N ASP A 42 -7.01 13.29 -8.28
CA ASP A 42 -6.43 13.58 -6.98
C ASP A 42 -5.43 14.73 -7.12
N LYS A 43 -5.74 15.87 -6.49
CA LYS A 43 -4.97 17.12 -6.58
C LYS A 43 -3.97 17.29 -5.44
N ARG A 44 -3.76 16.27 -4.60
CA ARG A 44 -2.81 16.34 -3.50
C ARG A 44 -1.38 16.40 -4.04
N ILE A 45 -0.75 17.56 -3.90
CA ILE A 45 0.62 17.85 -4.32
C ILE A 45 1.57 17.05 -3.42
N GLY A 46 2.27 16.04 -3.95
CA GLY A 46 3.39 15.46 -3.22
C GLY A 46 3.85 14.05 -3.59
N TRP A 47 3.03 13.23 -4.25
CA TRP A 47 3.36 11.81 -4.43
C TRP A 47 3.37 11.47 -5.93
N LYS A 48 4.58 11.27 -6.46
CA LYS A 48 4.86 10.93 -7.87
C LYS A 48 4.72 9.44 -8.17
N GLN A 49 4.15 8.67 -7.25
CA GLN A 49 4.15 7.21 -7.30
C GLN A 49 3.00 6.68 -8.13
N THR A 50 3.28 5.60 -8.87
CA THR A 50 2.38 5.07 -9.89
C THR A 50 1.22 4.29 -9.28
N TYR A 51 1.40 3.65 -8.11
CA TYR A 51 0.37 2.83 -7.47
C TYR A 51 0.19 3.14 -5.98
N ALA A 52 -1.02 2.98 -5.49
CA ALA A 52 -1.37 3.10 -4.08
C ALA A 52 -1.69 1.73 -3.49
N VAL A 53 -1.15 1.47 -2.30
CA VAL A 53 -1.49 0.31 -1.49
C VAL A 53 -2.64 0.69 -0.58
N LYS A 54 -3.77 0.00 -0.71
CA LYS A 54 -5.03 0.30 -0.03
C LYS A 54 -5.52 -0.92 0.74
N ILE A 55 -6.20 -0.66 1.85
CA ILE A 55 -7.03 -1.65 2.56
C ILE A 55 -8.50 -1.26 2.42
N ASP A 56 -9.34 -2.19 2.00
CA ASP A 56 -10.78 -1.97 1.85
C ASP A 56 -11.41 -1.46 3.16
N ASN A 57 -12.24 -0.43 3.05
CA ASN A 57 -12.86 0.30 4.18
C ASN A 57 -11.93 1.14 5.05
N TRP A 58 -10.61 1.11 4.83
CA TRP A 58 -9.63 1.89 5.61
C TRP A 58 -8.88 2.94 4.79
N GLY A 59 -8.70 2.71 3.49
CA GLY A 59 -8.08 3.66 2.57
C GLY A 59 -6.61 3.38 2.28
N ILE A 60 -5.88 4.40 1.82
CA ILE A 60 -4.48 4.28 1.37
C ILE A 60 -3.55 4.25 2.58
N ILE A 61 -2.65 3.27 2.61
CA ILE A 61 -1.68 3.06 3.69
C ILE A 61 -0.23 3.17 3.21
N GLY A 62 -0.01 3.18 1.91
CA GLY A 62 1.31 3.29 1.31
C GLY A 62 1.23 3.47 -0.20
N PHE A 63 2.39 3.58 -0.82
CA PHE A 63 2.53 3.78 -2.25
C PHE A 63 3.71 2.95 -2.76
N THR A 64 3.62 2.54 -4.02
CA THR A 64 4.64 1.75 -4.70
C THR A 64 4.73 2.19 -6.16
N ASP A 65 5.87 1.95 -6.78
CA ASP A 65 6.11 2.25 -8.20
C ASP A 65 5.84 1.03 -9.11
N GLU A 66 5.54 -0.14 -8.54
CA GLU A 66 5.30 -1.38 -9.28
C GLU A 66 3.94 -2.03 -8.93
N PRO A 67 3.22 -2.61 -9.91
CA PRO A 67 2.02 -3.41 -9.64
C PRO A 67 2.43 -4.74 -8.98
N CYS A 68 1.78 -5.09 -7.87
CA CYS A 68 2.06 -6.31 -7.10
C CYS A 68 1.41 -7.57 -7.68
#